data_AF-A0A2V6WAR1-F1
#
_entry.id   AF-A0A2V6WAR1-F1
#
_cell.length_a   1.000
_cell.length_b   1.000
_cell.length_c   1.000
_cell.angle_alpha   90.00
_cell.angle_beta   90.00
_cell.angle_gamma   90.00
#
_symmetry.space_group_name_H-M   'P 1'
#
loop_
_entity.id
_entity.type
_entity.pdbx_description
1 polymer ?
#
loop_
_entity_poly.entity_id
_entity_poly.type
_entity_poly.pdbx_seq_one_letter_code
_entity_poly.pdbx_strand_id
1 'polypeptide(L)'
;MLKFDRLLDVSSLCRYEKTTAALAYLALICLVFAQVVFFSKSLMPLLFYPHGVLAGGGSAESRVPENTYNVDLATAAYYETPIDRFVGLTYRRGELPLWTPYLAAGKPVVAEYSPRALFPYQILQDVAPAITWDYFILGRLWISAFFTFLFLRRIGASA
;
A
#
# COMPACT_ATOMS: atom_id res chain seq x y z
N MET A 1 -36.50 8.14 -11.77
CA MET A 1 -35.66 8.80 -10.73
C MET A 1 -35.39 7.78 -9.62
N LEU A 2 -34.30 7.01 -9.75
CA LEU A 2 -33.89 6.01 -8.75
C LEU A 2 -33.48 6.77 -7.48
N LYS A 3 -34.17 6.52 -6.35
CA LYS A 3 -33.86 7.16 -5.06
C LYS A 3 -32.43 6.77 -4.64
N PHE A 4 -31.55 7.76 -4.58
CA PHE A 4 -30.16 7.63 -4.13
C PHE A 4 -30.06 6.99 -2.74
N ASP A 5 -31.05 7.21 -1.87
CA ASP A 5 -31.13 6.62 -0.53
C ASP A 5 -31.14 5.09 -0.55
N ARG A 6 -31.70 4.47 -1.60
CA ARG A 6 -31.69 3.02 -1.73
C ARG A 6 -30.28 2.54 -2.11
N LEU A 7 -29.46 3.33 -2.82
CA LEU A 7 -28.13 2.92 -3.31
C LEU A 7 -27.11 2.70 -2.18
N LEU A 8 -27.22 3.42 -1.07
CA LEU A 8 -26.32 3.26 0.09
C LEU A 8 -26.81 2.24 1.13
N ASP A 9 -27.99 1.66 0.93
CA ASP A 9 -28.57 0.71 1.87
C ASP A 9 -27.97 -0.70 1.71
N VAL A 10 -26.91 -0.96 2.47
CA VAL A 10 -26.32 -2.29 2.70
C VAL A 10 -26.90 -2.98 3.94
N SER A 11 -27.92 -2.42 4.59
CA SER A 11 -28.51 -2.99 5.81
C SER A 11 -29.31 -4.27 5.54
N SER A 12 -29.76 -4.46 4.30
CA SER A 12 -30.48 -5.67 3.85
C SER A 12 -29.62 -6.94 3.86
N LEU A 13 -28.29 -6.81 3.85
CA LEU A 13 -27.37 -7.94 3.97
C LEU A 13 -27.29 -8.42 5.41
N CYS A 14 -27.48 -9.73 5.61
CA CYS A 14 -27.37 -10.36 6.91
C CYS A 14 -25.98 -10.12 7.52
N ARG A 15 -25.93 -9.79 8.82
CA ARG A 15 -24.69 -9.51 9.55
C ARG A 15 -23.65 -10.62 9.38
N TYR A 16 -24.10 -11.87 9.41
CA TYR A 16 -23.26 -13.06 9.25
C TYR A 16 -22.55 -13.09 7.90
N GLU A 17 -23.20 -12.66 6.82
CA GLU A 17 -22.62 -12.69 5.49
C GLU A 17 -21.44 -11.72 5.36
N LYS A 18 -21.60 -10.49 5.88
CA LYS A 18 -20.54 -9.47 5.90
C LYS A 18 -19.33 -9.96 6.70
N THR A 19 -19.56 -10.53 7.88
CA THR A 19 -18.48 -11.06 8.72
C THR A 19 -17.79 -12.24 8.07
N THR A 20 -18.54 -13.15 7.43
CA THR A 20 -17.96 -14.29 6.72
C THR A 20 -17.12 -13.83 5.55
N ALA A 21 -17.59 -12.90 4.72
CA ALA A 21 -16.81 -12.35 3.61
C ALA A 21 -15.54 -11.66 4.10
N ALA A 22 -15.64 -10.81 5.12
CA ALA A 22 -14.51 -10.14 5.75
C ALA A 22 -13.43 -11.13 6.23
N LEU A 23 -13.85 -12.19 6.93
CA LEU A 23 -12.95 -13.23 7.44
C LEU A 23 -12.39 -14.11 6.32
N ALA A 24 -13.18 -14.43 5.30
CA ALA A 24 -12.74 -15.22 4.16
C ALA A 24 -11.64 -14.49 3.37
N TYR A 25 -11.80 -13.19 3.09
CA TYR A 25 -10.75 -12.40 2.44
C TYR A 25 -9.52 -12.24 3.33
N LEU A 26 -9.69 -12.08 4.65
CA LEU A 26 -8.58 -12.02 5.59
C LEU A 26 -7.78 -13.34 5.57
N ALA A 27 -8.47 -14.48 5.65
CA ALA A 27 -7.86 -15.81 5.59
C ALA A 27 -7.16 -16.04 4.25
N LEU A 28 -7.77 -15.62 3.13
CA LEU A 28 -7.16 -15.71 1.82
C LEU A 28 -5.87 -14.89 1.73
N ILE A 29 -5.87 -13.65 2.22
CA ILE A 29 -4.67 -12.81 2.26
C ILE A 29 -3.59 -13.44 3.13
N CYS A 30 -3.94 -13.94 4.32
CA CYS A 30 -2.99 -14.64 5.20
C CYS A 30 -2.42 -15.91 4.55
N LEU A 31 -3.21 -16.63 3.76
CA LEU A 31 -2.76 -17.83 3.06
C LEU A 31 -1.83 -17.49 1.89
N VAL A 32 -2.22 -16.55 1.03
CA VAL A 32 -1.45 -16.15 -0.16
C VAL A 32 -0.16 -15.42 0.24
N PHE A 33 -0.24 -14.53 1.23
CA PHE A 33 0.88 -13.75 1.73
C PHE A 33 1.45 -14.32 3.04
N ALA A 34 1.33 -15.64 3.25
CA ALA A 34 1.81 -16.31 4.47
C ALA A 34 3.29 -16.02 4.75
N GLN A 35 4.11 -15.94 3.71
CA GLN A 35 5.53 -15.59 3.80
C GLN A 35 5.76 -14.25 4.50
N VAL A 36 4.89 -13.27 4.23
CA VAL A 36 4.97 -11.93 4.80
C VAL A 36 4.42 -11.93 6.23
N VAL A 37 3.24 -12.53 6.42
CA VAL A 37 2.51 -12.49 7.69
C VAL A 37 3.19 -13.34 8.78
N PHE A 38 3.71 -14.51 8.44
CA PHE A 38 4.20 -15.49 9.42
C PHE A 38 5.71 -15.74 9.35
N PHE A 39 6.36 -15.54 8.20
CA PHE A 39 7.75 -15.94 7.99
C PHE A 39 8.74 -14.76 7.87
N SER A 40 8.35 -13.56 8.34
CA SER A 40 9.20 -12.36 8.36
C SER A 40 9.81 -12.01 7.00
N LYS A 41 9.13 -12.36 5.90
CA LYS A 41 9.42 -11.83 4.56
C LYS A 41 8.70 -10.50 4.39
N SER A 42 9.11 -9.72 3.39
CA SER A 42 8.55 -8.40 3.18
C SER A 42 8.29 -8.17 1.69
N LEU A 43 7.26 -7.38 1.40
CA LEU A 43 6.93 -6.92 0.05
C LEU A 43 7.70 -5.65 -0.32
N MET A 44 8.49 -5.10 0.62
CA MET A 44 9.23 -3.87 0.42
C MET A 44 10.31 -4.06 -0.66
N PRO A 45 10.26 -3.28 -1.77
CA PRO A 45 11.18 -3.42 -2.89
C PRO A 45 12.61 -3.01 -2.54
N LEU A 46 12.79 -2.19 -1.50
CA LEU A 46 14.11 -1.80 -0.99
C LEU A 46 14.99 -3.01 -0.60
N LEU A 47 14.39 -4.13 -0.20
CA LEU A 47 15.13 -5.34 0.15
C LEU A 47 15.68 -6.11 -1.07
N PHE A 48 15.17 -5.80 -2.26
CA PHE A 48 15.61 -6.36 -3.54
C PHE A 48 16.55 -5.40 -4.30
N TYR A 49 16.50 -4.11 -3.99
CA TYR A 49 17.31 -3.04 -4.60
C TYR A 49 18.14 -2.28 -3.56
N PRO A 50 19.15 -2.91 -2.93
CA PRO A 50 19.93 -2.29 -1.87
C PRO A 50 20.95 -1.22 -2.35
N HIS A 51 21.18 -1.04 -3.66
CA HIS A 51 22.33 -0.26 -4.17
C HIS A 51 21.98 0.69 -5.33
N GLY A 52 22.42 1.96 -5.25
CA GLY A 52 22.07 3.01 -6.20
C GLY A 52 22.48 2.78 -7.67
N VAL A 53 22.00 3.68 -8.54
CA VAL A 53 22.03 3.60 -10.03
C VAL A 53 23.43 3.77 -10.67
N LEU A 54 24.51 3.80 -9.88
CA LEU A 54 25.88 4.09 -10.38
C LEU A 54 26.70 2.80 -10.60
N ALA A 55 27.59 2.83 -11.58
CA ALA A 55 28.47 1.71 -11.92
C ALA A 55 29.35 1.30 -10.72
N GLY A 56 29.26 0.04 -10.31
CA GLY A 56 29.79 -0.48 -9.05
C GLY A 56 28.70 -0.83 -8.01
N GLY A 57 27.47 -0.35 -8.22
CA GLY A 57 26.26 -0.79 -7.51
C GLY A 57 25.75 -2.16 -7.99
N GLY A 58 26.66 -3.12 -8.11
CA GLY A 58 26.29 -4.51 -8.45
C GLY A 58 25.31 -5.02 -7.41
N SER A 59 24.17 -5.54 -7.86
CA SER A 59 23.27 -6.34 -7.04
C SER A 59 24.09 -7.27 -6.16
N ALA A 60 23.88 -7.26 -4.84
CA ALA A 60 24.45 -8.28 -3.97
C ALA A 60 24.16 -9.63 -4.64
N GLU A 61 25.22 -10.37 -5.01
CA GLU A 61 25.17 -11.57 -5.86
C GLU A 61 24.18 -12.64 -5.34
N SER A 62 23.69 -12.48 -4.10
CA SER A 62 22.80 -13.36 -3.38
C SER A 62 21.29 -13.15 -3.60
N ARG A 63 20.80 -12.01 -4.11
CA ARG A 63 19.34 -11.71 -4.16
C ARG A 63 18.90 -11.03 -5.45
N VAL A 64 19.26 -11.63 -6.58
CA VAL A 64 18.71 -11.22 -7.87
C VAL A 64 17.37 -11.92 -8.06
N PRO A 65 16.27 -11.21 -8.37
CA PRO A 65 15.02 -11.88 -8.73
C PRO A 65 15.24 -12.73 -9.98
N GLU A 66 14.80 -13.99 -9.94
CA GLU A 66 14.84 -14.92 -11.09
C GLU A 66 14.09 -14.36 -12.31
N ASN A 67 13.14 -13.45 -12.08
CA ASN A 67 12.40 -12.77 -13.13
C ASN A 67 12.09 -11.31 -12.73
N THR A 68 12.66 -10.37 -13.48
CA THR A 68 12.35 -8.93 -13.40
C THR A 68 11.57 -8.43 -14.62
N TYR A 69 11.16 -9.32 -15.53
CA TYR A 69 10.45 -8.96 -16.75
C TYR A 69 9.14 -8.23 -16.41
N ASN A 70 9.04 -6.97 -16.84
CA ASN A 70 7.90 -6.05 -16.65
C ASN A 70 7.53 -5.65 -15.20
N VAL A 71 8.44 -5.77 -14.22
CA VAL A 71 8.19 -5.24 -12.88
C VAL A 71 9.18 -4.12 -12.57
N ASP A 72 8.70 -2.87 -12.59
CA ASP A 72 9.49 -1.74 -12.10
C ASP A 72 9.57 -1.76 -10.57
N LEU A 73 10.66 -2.28 -10.07
CA LEU A 73 10.99 -2.28 -8.64
C LEU A 73 11.88 -1.09 -8.26
N ALA A 74 12.49 -0.42 -9.23
CA ALA A 74 13.44 0.67 -9.02
C ALA A 74 12.73 1.93 -8.52
N THR A 75 11.59 2.31 -9.12
CA THR A 75 10.81 3.46 -8.66
C THR A 75 10.34 3.27 -7.23
N ALA A 76 9.80 2.10 -6.90
CA ALA A 76 9.30 1.86 -5.56
C ALA A 76 10.42 1.85 -4.50
N ALA A 77 11.61 1.32 -4.84
CA ALA A 77 12.76 1.29 -3.94
C ALA A 77 13.49 2.64 -3.78
N TYR A 78 13.74 3.36 -4.88
CA TYR A 78 14.57 4.58 -4.88
C TYR A 78 13.77 5.87 -4.79
N TYR A 79 12.48 5.84 -5.11
CA TYR A 79 11.64 7.03 -5.11
C TYR A 79 10.55 6.95 -4.04
N GLU A 80 9.67 5.95 -4.12
CA GLU A 80 8.48 5.92 -3.25
C GLU A 80 8.85 5.67 -1.79
N THR A 81 9.70 4.67 -1.51
CA THR A 81 10.07 4.32 -0.13
C THR A 81 10.80 5.46 0.60
N PRO A 82 11.78 6.17 -0.01
CA PRO A 82 12.40 7.33 0.63
C PRO A 82 11.45 8.50 0.85
N ILE A 83 10.54 8.77 -0.09
CA ILE A 83 9.55 9.84 0.03
C ILE A 83 8.55 9.52 1.15
N ASP A 84 7.98 8.31 1.17
CA ASP A 84 7.07 7.84 2.23
C ASP A 84 7.74 7.98 3.61
N ARG A 85 9.04 7.63 3.71
CA ARG A 85 9.81 7.78 4.97
C ARG A 85 10.03 9.24 5.34
N PHE A 86 10.37 10.11 4.38
CA PHE A 86 10.53 11.54 4.62
C PHE A 86 9.22 12.18 5.10
N VAL A 87 8.10 11.86 4.44
CA VAL A 87 6.75 12.31 4.78
C VAL A 87 6.41 11.91 6.22
N GLY A 88 6.60 10.63 6.55
CA GLY A 88 6.33 10.10 7.89
C GLY A 88 7.16 10.78 8.98
N LEU A 89 8.46 10.97 8.74
CA LEU A 89 9.33 11.70 9.68
C LEU A 89 8.91 13.16 9.86
N THR A 90 8.42 13.80 8.80
CA THR A 90 7.95 15.19 8.83
C THR A 90 6.66 15.32 9.65
N TYR A 91 5.69 14.43 9.42
CA TYR A 91 4.49 14.35 10.26
C TYR A 91 4.80 14.07 11.73
N ARG A 92 5.76 13.18 12.02
CA ARG A 92 6.19 12.88 13.39
C ARG A 92 6.83 14.07 14.10
N ARG A 93 7.33 15.07 13.35
CA ARG A 93 7.79 16.36 13.91
C ARG A 93 6.67 17.40 14.07
N GLY A 94 5.44 17.08 13.68
CA GLY A 94 4.33 18.04 13.67
C GLY A 94 4.36 19.02 12.50
N GLU A 95 5.15 18.71 11.47
CA GLU A 95 5.30 19.54 10.27
C GLU A 95 4.45 18.99 9.12
N LEU A 96 3.99 19.87 8.22
CA LEU A 96 3.35 19.46 6.98
C LEU A 96 4.42 19.18 5.91
N PRO A 97 4.38 18.02 5.23
CA PRO A 97 5.36 17.63 4.22
C PRO A 97 5.06 18.31 2.88
N LEU A 98 5.24 19.63 2.81
CA LEU A 98 4.97 20.41 1.59
C LEU A 98 6.19 20.54 0.69
N TRP A 99 7.39 20.53 1.26
CA TRP A 99 8.65 20.75 0.54
C TRP A 99 9.69 19.71 0.94
N THR A 100 10.39 19.14 -0.03
CA THR A 100 11.55 18.28 0.21
C THR A 100 12.82 18.98 -0.29
N PRO A 101 13.87 19.12 0.55
CA PRO A 101 15.14 19.72 0.14
C PRO A 101 16.07 18.72 -0.58
N TYR A 102 15.68 17.44 -0.65
CA TYR A 102 16.57 16.35 -1.05
C TYR A 102 16.66 16.09 -2.56
N LEU A 103 15.94 16.88 -3.38
CA LEU A 103 16.01 16.79 -4.84
C LEU A 103 16.30 18.16 -5.46
N ALA A 104 17.43 18.27 -6.18
CA ALA A 104 17.88 19.49 -6.83
C ALA A 104 17.89 20.70 -5.86
N ALA A 105 17.23 21.80 -6.22
CA ALA A 105 17.06 22.99 -5.37
C ALA A 105 15.91 22.84 -4.34
N GLY A 106 15.40 21.61 -4.17
CA GLY A 106 14.17 21.29 -3.50
C GLY A 106 12.97 21.26 -4.45
N LYS A 107 11.93 20.56 -4.03
CA LYS A 107 10.70 20.40 -4.81
C LYS A 107 9.44 20.26 -3.94
N PRO A 108 8.26 20.66 -4.45
CA PRO A 108 6.99 20.53 -3.74
C PRO A 108 6.51 19.07 -3.70
N VAL A 109 6.46 18.48 -2.50
CA VAL A 109 6.06 17.07 -2.28
C VAL A 109 4.62 16.77 -2.74
N VAL A 110 3.74 17.76 -2.65
CA VAL A 110 2.32 17.62 -3.04
C VAL A 110 2.09 17.74 -4.55
N ALA A 111 3.08 18.24 -5.30
CA ALA A 111 3.01 18.37 -6.76
C ALA A 111 3.95 17.37 -7.45
N GLU A 112 4.28 16.29 -6.76
CA GLU A 112 5.06 15.19 -7.30
C GLU A 112 4.26 14.28 -8.22
N TYR A 113 4.97 13.43 -8.97
CA TYR A 113 4.38 12.33 -9.74
C TYR A 113 3.47 11.42 -8.90
N SER A 114 3.77 11.26 -7.61
CA SER A 114 3.05 10.37 -6.68
C SER A 114 2.56 11.18 -5.46
N PRO A 115 1.52 12.04 -5.61
CA PRO A 115 1.10 12.96 -4.57
C PRO A 115 0.24 12.24 -3.53
N ARG A 116 0.89 11.48 -2.64
CA ARG A 116 0.22 10.66 -1.61
C ARG A 116 0.41 11.18 -0.19
N ALA A 117 1.25 12.20 -0.01
CA ALA A 117 1.60 12.76 1.30
C ALA A 117 0.40 13.26 2.11
N LEU A 118 -0.70 13.65 1.46
CA LEU A 118 -1.93 14.10 2.13
C LEU A 118 -3.04 13.03 2.18
N PHE A 119 -2.79 11.83 1.66
CA PHE A 119 -3.81 10.77 1.63
C PHE A 119 -3.90 10.10 3.01
N PRO A 120 -5.07 10.10 3.69
CA PRO A 120 -5.16 9.67 5.09
C PRO A 120 -4.60 8.28 5.38
N TYR A 121 -4.89 7.30 4.52
CA TYR A 121 -4.37 5.95 4.68
C TYR A 121 -2.85 5.87 4.49
N GLN A 122 -2.30 6.67 3.57
CA GLN A 122 -0.85 6.74 3.37
C GLN A 122 -0.17 7.41 4.56
N ILE A 123 -0.75 8.48 5.12
CA ILE A 123 -0.22 9.14 6.33
C ILE A 123 -0.07 8.13 7.48
N LEU A 124 -1.07 7.27 7.68
CA LEU A 124 -1.01 6.22 8.70
C LEU A 124 0.15 5.24 8.45
N GLN A 125 0.38 4.85 7.19
CA GLN A 125 1.51 4.01 6.83
C GLN A 125 2.83 4.73 7.10
N ASP A 126 3.01 5.94 6.58
CA ASP A 126 4.26 6.69 6.60
C ASP A 126 4.73 6.97 8.04
N VAL A 127 3.78 7.30 8.93
CA VAL A 127 4.06 7.56 10.35
C VAL A 127 4.37 6.27 11.12
N ALA A 128 3.83 5.13 10.69
CA ALA A 128 4.05 3.84 11.35
C ALA A 128 5.50 3.35 11.16
N PRO A 129 6.02 2.49 12.05
CA PRO A 129 7.33 1.87 11.87
C PRO A 129 7.42 1.13 10.53
N ALA A 130 8.54 1.29 9.81
CA ALA A 130 8.72 0.71 8.46
C ALA A 130 8.50 -0.81 8.40
N ILE A 131 8.80 -1.55 9.48
CA ILE A 131 8.55 -3.00 9.59
C ILE A 131 7.06 -3.36 9.50
N THR A 132 6.16 -2.39 9.70
CA THR A 132 4.71 -2.60 9.64
C THR A 132 4.11 -2.25 8.28
N TRP A 133 4.88 -1.69 7.35
CA TRP A 133 4.35 -1.15 6.09
C TRP A 133 3.74 -2.23 5.19
N ASP A 134 4.25 -3.45 5.24
CA ASP A 134 3.64 -4.58 4.53
C ASP A 134 2.18 -4.80 4.92
N TYR A 135 1.84 -4.61 6.21
CA TYR A 135 0.46 -4.74 6.69
C TYR A 135 -0.45 -3.63 6.15
N PHE A 136 0.06 -2.45 5.84
CA PHE A 136 -0.70 -1.41 5.16
C PHE A 136 -0.93 -1.75 3.68
N ILE A 137 0.02 -2.43 3.01
CA ILE A 137 -0.20 -2.95 1.65
C ILE A 137 -1.30 -4.01 1.66
N LEU A 138 -1.18 -5.00 2.57
CA LEU A 138 -2.19 -6.06 2.73
C LEU A 138 -3.54 -5.49 3.18
N GLY A 139 -3.54 -4.46 4.03
CA GLY A 139 -4.74 -3.77 4.47
C GLY A 139 -5.48 -3.09 3.32
N ARG A 140 -4.78 -2.46 2.37
CA ARG A 140 -5.41 -1.91 1.15
C ARG A 140 -6.10 -3.00 0.34
N LEU A 141 -5.49 -4.17 0.19
CA LEU A 141 -6.08 -5.32 -0.52
C LEU A 141 -7.32 -5.84 0.21
N TRP A 142 -7.27 -5.94 1.53
CA TRP A 142 -8.42 -6.39 2.32
C TRP A 142 -9.59 -5.40 2.24
N ILE A 143 -9.32 -4.11 2.40
CA ILE A 143 -10.32 -3.04 2.29
C ILE A 143 -10.93 -3.06 0.88
N SER A 144 -10.10 -3.11 -0.18
CA SER A 144 -10.60 -3.10 -1.56
C SER A 144 -11.47 -4.32 -1.85
N ALA A 145 -11.06 -5.52 -1.44
CA ALA A 145 -11.82 -6.75 -1.63
C ALA A 145 -13.16 -6.70 -0.86
N PHE A 146 -13.14 -6.28 0.40
CA PHE A 146 -14.34 -6.20 1.22
C PHE A 146 -15.37 -5.19 0.67
N PHE A 147 -14.93 -3.98 0.30
CA PHE A 147 -15.84 -3.00 -0.30
C PHE A 147 -16.28 -3.37 -1.71
N THR A 148 -15.46 -4.08 -2.47
CA THR A 148 -15.86 -4.67 -3.76
C THR A 148 -16.96 -5.71 -3.56
N PHE A 149 -16.84 -6.59 -2.57
CA PHE A 149 -17.91 -7.52 -2.21
C PHE A 149 -19.21 -6.79 -1.86
N LEU A 150 -19.16 -5.76 -1.01
CA LEU A 150 -20.34 -4.95 -0.68
C LEU A 150 -20.96 -4.29 -1.91
N PHE A 151 -20.13 -3.77 -2.81
CA PHE A 151 -20.55 -3.19 -4.08
C PHE A 151 -21.24 -4.23 -4.97
N LEU A 152 -20.65 -5.41 -5.17
CA LEU A 152 -21.19 -6.50 -5.97
C LEU A 152 -22.54 -6.98 -5.42
N ARG A 153 -22.64 -7.15 -4.10
CA ARG A 153 -23.92 -7.47 -3.44
C ARG A 153 -24.96 -6.39 -3.65
N ARG A 154 -24.56 -5.12 -3.62
CA ARG A 154 -25.49 -4.01 -3.84
C ARG A 154 -26.02 -3.98 -5.27
N ILE A 155 -25.21 -4.29 -6.28
CA ILE A 155 -25.67 -4.32 -7.68
C ILE A 155 -26.44 -5.60 -8.04
N GLY A 156 -26.66 -6.50 -7.08
CA GLY A 156 -27.40 -7.74 -7.29
C GLY A 156 -26.59 -8.84 -7.97
N ALA A 157 -25.26 -8.74 -7.98
CA ALA A 157 -24.42 -9.86 -8.40
C ALA A 157 -24.58 -10.99 -7.38
N SER A 158 -25.27 -12.05 -7.78
CA SER A 158 -25.25 -13.32 -7.07
C SER A 158 -23.99 -14.08 -7.46
N ALA A 159 -23.21 -14.49 -6.46
CA ALA A 159 -22.26 -15.59 -6.63
C ALA A 159 -23.01 -16.88 -6.95
#